data_AF-A0A7S3MKH8-F1
#
_entry.id   AF-A0A7S3MKH8-F1
#
_cell.length_a   1.000
_cell.length_b   1.000
_cell.length_c   1.000
_cell.angle_alpha   90.00
_cell.angle_beta   90.00
_cell.angle_gamma   90.00
#
_symmetry.space_group_name_H-M   'P 1'
#
loop_
_entity.id
_entity.type
_entity.pdbx_description
1 polymer ?
#
loop_
_entity_poly.entity_id
_entity_poly.type
_entity_poly.pdbx_seq_one_letter_code
_entity_poly.pdbx_strand_id
1 'polypeptide(L)'
;MPQFGILIPGSEVKYDFEQYGDKGVVTIQNPGAVNVIGFFMNTPLADSTVGATLSYSMPPEYSGLIFIGAIANVRPSDIFHTGWALNPNVNQLSELKLICEIQQ
;
A
#
# COMPACT_ATOMS: atom_id res chain seq x y z
N MET A 1 -8.84 -16.95 -0.66
CA MET A 1 -9.13 -15.61 -1.22
C MET A 1 -8.03 -14.67 -0.73
N PRO A 2 -7.57 -13.70 -1.54
CA PRO A 2 -6.55 -12.75 -1.12
C PRO A 2 -7.05 -11.92 0.06
N GLN A 3 -6.24 -11.75 1.12
CA GLN A 3 -6.67 -11.07 2.35
C GLN A 3 -6.87 -9.56 2.16
N PHE A 4 -5.98 -8.94 1.38
CA PHE A 4 -5.97 -7.50 1.11
C PHE A 4 -6.11 -7.21 -0.38
N GLY A 5 -6.51 -5.98 -0.70
CA GLY A 5 -6.55 -5.47 -2.07
C GLY A 5 -6.13 -3.99 -2.12
N ILE A 6 -5.50 -3.63 -3.24
CA ILE A 6 -5.15 -2.25 -3.57
C ILE A 6 -5.88 -1.84 -4.85
N LEU A 7 -6.58 -0.71 -4.81
CA LEU A 7 -7.23 -0.08 -5.95
C LEU A 7 -6.56 1.25 -6.26
N ILE A 8 -6.04 1.39 -7.48
CA ILE A 8 -5.66 2.69 -8.04
C ILE A 8 -6.72 3.06 -9.07
N PRO A 9 -7.38 4.22 -8.96
CA PRO A 9 -8.40 4.63 -9.92
C PRO A 9 -7.89 4.56 -11.37
N GLY A 10 -8.66 3.90 -12.23
CA GLY A 10 -8.30 3.68 -13.64
C GLY A 10 -7.41 2.46 -13.89
N SER A 11 -7.13 1.63 -12.88
CA SER A 11 -6.37 0.38 -13.01
C SER A 11 -7.16 -0.81 -12.46
N GLU A 12 -6.77 -2.01 -12.86
CA GLU A 12 -7.26 -3.24 -12.22
C GLU A 12 -6.83 -3.31 -10.76
N VAL A 13 -7.68 -3.92 -9.93
CA VAL A 13 -7.40 -4.15 -8.52
C VAL A 13 -6.22 -5.12 -8.40
N LYS A 14 -5.28 -4.78 -7.52
CA LYS A 14 -4.11 -5.61 -7.22
C LYS A 14 -4.39 -6.45 -5.98
N TYR A 15 -4.30 -7.77 -6.15
CA TYR A 15 -4.43 -8.76 -5.08
C TYR A 15 -3.15 -9.59 -4.91
N ASP A 16 -2.26 -9.56 -5.90
CA ASP A 16 -1.03 -10.35 -5.92
C ASP A 16 0.09 -9.57 -5.23
N PHE A 17 0.18 -9.76 -3.91
CA PHE A 17 1.28 -9.23 -3.09
C PHE A 17 2.43 -10.25 -3.07
N GLU A 18 3.61 -9.83 -3.47
CA GLU A 18 4.84 -10.59 -3.26
C GLU A 18 5.13 -10.65 -1.76
N GLN A 19 5.36 -11.85 -1.22
CA GLN A 19 5.56 -12.03 0.21
C GLN A 19 7.04 -11.95 0.58
N TYR A 20 7.37 -11.06 1.52
CA TYR A 20 8.70 -10.88 2.09
C TYR A 20 8.59 -10.96 3.61
N GLY A 21 8.69 -12.18 4.16
CA GLY A 21 8.46 -12.43 5.58
C GLY A 21 6.99 -12.20 5.94
N ASP A 22 6.74 -11.22 6.80
CA ASP A 22 5.42 -10.78 7.26
C ASP A 22 4.82 -9.64 6.42
N LYS A 23 5.52 -9.23 5.37
CA LYS A 23 5.14 -8.10 4.51
C LYS A 23 4.63 -8.56 3.17
N GLY A 24 3.47 -8.04 2.77
CA GLY A 24 3.00 -8.10 1.39
C GLY A 24 3.49 -6.89 0.62
N VAL A 25 4.14 -7.10 -0.51
CA VAL A 25 4.74 -6.03 -1.33
C VAL A 25 4.09 -6.02 -2.71
N VAL A 26 3.76 -4.82 -3.20
CA VAL A 26 3.33 -4.62 -4.59
C VAL A 26 4.12 -3.49 -5.23
N THR A 27 4.48 -3.68 -6.49
CA THR A 27 5.19 -2.64 -7.26
C THR A 27 4.19 -1.69 -7.90
N ILE A 28 4.38 -0.39 -7.70
CA ILE A 28 3.63 0.66 -8.39
C ILE A 28 4.52 1.29 -9.43
N GLN A 29 4.07 1.26 -10.68
CA GLN A 29 4.71 1.91 -11.82
C GLN A 29 4.24 3.36 -11.93
N ASN A 30 5.13 4.26 -12.34
CA ASN A 30 4.88 5.70 -12.49
C ASN A 30 4.10 6.31 -11.31
N PRO A 31 4.62 6.26 -10.06
CA PRO A 31 3.93 6.78 -8.89
C PRO A 31 3.54 8.26 -8.99
N GLY A 32 4.23 9.06 -9.83
CA GLY A 32 3.83 10.44 -10.12
C GLY A 32 2.43 10.58 -10.73
N ALA A 33 1.88 9.52 -11.35
CA ALA A 33 0.52 9.50 -11.89
C ALA A 33 -0.54 9.04 -10.87
N VAL A 34 -0.13 8.55 -9.69
CA VAL A 34 -1.02 7.97 -8.68
C VAL A 34 -1.32 9.00 -7.60
N ASN A 35 -2.50 9.62 -7.68
CA ASN A 35 -2.94 10.61 -6.70
C ASN A 35 -3.55 9.97 -5.44
N VAL A 36 -4.22 8.84 -5.63
CA VAL A 36 -5.06 8.20 -4.63
C VAL A 36 -4.92 6.69 -4.68
N ILE A 37 -4.90 6.06 -3.52
CA ILE A 37 -4.91 4.60 -3.35
C ILE A 37 -6.07 4.21 -2.44
N GLY A 38 -6.93 3.32 -2.91
CA GLY A 38 -7.85 2.57 -2.06
C GLY A 38 -7.15 1.33 -1.50
N PHE A 39 -7.18 1.14 -0.20
CA PHE A 39 -6.65 -0.04 0.48
C PHE A 39 -7.76 -0.69 1.30
N PHE A 40 -7.93 -2.00 1.16
CA PHE A 40 -9.06 -2.69 1.78
C PHE A 40 -8.78 -4.16 2.09
N MET A 41 -9.57 -4.71 3.01
CA MET A 41 -9.60 -6.11 3.39
C MET A 41 -10.75 -6.84 2.71
N ASN A 42 -10.47 -8.02 2.13
CA ASN A 42 -11.51 -8.93 1.65
C ASN A 42 -11.99 -9.87 2.77
N THR A 43 -11.14 -10.11 3.77
CA THR A 43 -11.43 -10.96 4.93
C THR A 43 -10.95 -10.28 6.20
N PRO A 44 -11.73 -10.30 7.31
CA PRO A 44 -11.30 -9.73 8.58
C PRO A 44 -9.97 -10.33 9.08
N LEU A 45 -9.19 -9.52 9.81
CA LEU A 45 -8.04 -9.98 10.56
C LEU A 45 -8.49 -10.92 11.69
N ALA A 46 -7.67 -11.93 11.96
CA ALA A 46 -7.95 -12.92 13.01
C ALA A 46 -7.99 -12.31 14.42
N ASP A 47 -7.13 -11.32 14.67
CA ASP A 47 -7.10 -10.56 15.91
C ASP A 47 -7.73 -9.17 15.68
N SER A 48 -8.68 -8.80 16.52
CA SER A 48 -9.39 -7.51 16.42
C SER A 48 -8.60 -6.34 17.00
N THR A 49 -7.48 -6.60 17.66
CA THR A 49 -6.59 -5.59 18.25
C THR A 49 -5.49 -5.11 17.31
N VAL A 50 -5.31 -5.79 16.17
CA VAL A 50 -4.35 -5.42 15.12
C VAL A 50 -5.00 -4.63 13.98
N GLY A 51 -4.17 -3.91 13.24
CA GLY A 51 -4.49 -3.30 11.96
C GLY A 51 -3.53 -3.75 10.86
N ALA A 52 -3.85 -3.40 9.62
CA ALA A 52 -2.94 -3.50 8.49
C ALA A 52 -2.48 -2.10 8.10
N THR A 53 -1.17 -1.88 8.07
CA THR A 53 -0.56 -0.62 7.64
C THR A 53 -0.19 -0.68 6.17
N LEU A 54 -0.25 0.49 5.53
CA LEU A 54 0.25 0.70 4.18
C LEU A 54 1.37 1.73 4.25
N SER A 55 2.53 1.35 3.73
CA SER A 55 3.71 2.21 3.61
C SER A 55 4.28 2.11 2.20
N TYR A 56 5.20 3.00 1.83
CA TYR A 56 5.95 2.88 0.59
C TYR A 56 7.46 3.01 0.80
N SER A 57 8.22 2.43 -0.13
CA SER A 57 9.67 2.52 -0.19
C SER A 57 10.13 2.85 -1.60
N MET A 58 11.26 3.55 -1.72
CA MET A 58 11.76 4.10 -2.99
C MET A 58 13.07 3.41 -3.40
N PRO A 59 13.29 3.20 -4.71
CA PRO A 59 14.56 2.71 -5.23
C PRO A 59 15.71 3.73 -5.01
N PRO A 60 16.97 3.31 -5.21
CA PRO A 60 17.38 1.94 -5.55
C PRO A 60 17.54 1.00 -4.34
N GLU A 61 17.79 1.51 -3.13
CA GLU A 61 18.12 0.66 -1.97
C GLU A 61 16.89 0.14 -1.20
N TYR A 62 15.71 0.77 -1.34
CA TYR A 62 14.51 0.42 -0.59
C TYR A 62 14.72 0.37 0.94
N SER A 63 15.59 1.24 1.45
CA SER A 63 16.10 1.17 2.84
C SER A 63 15.18 1.79 3.90
N GLY A 64 14.12 2.50 3.47
CA GLY A 64 13.18 3.18 4.37
C GLY A 64 11.72 2.93 4.01
N LEU A 65 10.85 2.97 5.01
CA LEU A 65 9.39 2.90 4.85
C LEU A 65 8.78 4.24 5.22
N ILE A 66 7.97 4.80 4.32
CA ILE A 66 7.19 6.02 4.56
C ILE A 66 5.73 5.61 4.72
N PHE A 67 5.17 5.89 5.90
CA PHE A 67 3.80 5.54 6.25
C PHE A 67 2.78 6.33 5.42
N ILE A 68 1.74 5.64 4.94
CA ILE A 68 0.60 6.25 4.25
C ILE A 68 -0.62 6.26 5.17
N GLY A 69 -0.94 5.11 5.75
CA GLY A 69 -2.17 4.93 6.52
C GLY A 69 -2.37 3.50 7.01
N ALA A 70 -3.48 3.26 7.70
CA ALA A 70 -3.83 1.94 8.22
C ALA A 70 -5.34 1.68 8.14
N ILE A 71 -5.69 0.40 8.07
CA ILE A 71 -7.07 -0.11 8.14
C ILE A 71 -7.15 -1.18 9.23
N ALA A 72 -8.34 -1.40 9.79
CA ALA A 72 -8.56 -2.40 10.84
C ALA A 72 -9.96 -3.01 10.70
N ASN A 73 -10.31 -4.04 11.48
CA ASN A 73 -11.62 -4.70 11.34
C ASN A 73 -12.80 -3.72 11.50
N VAL A 74 -12.66 -2.69 12.33
CA VAL A 74 -13.68 -1.64 12.54
C VAL A 74 -13.79 -0.66 11.36
N ARG A 75 -12.74 -0.55 10.54
CA ARG A 75 -12.68 0.28 9.33
C ARG A 75 -11.87 -0.48 8.27
N PRO A 76 -12.49 -1.42 7.54
CA PRO A 76 -11.79 -2.42 6.74
C PRO A 76 -11.29 -1.89 5.39
N SER A 77 -11.52 -0.61 5.11
CA SER A 77 -11.06 0.05 3.89
C SER A 77 -10.87 1.54 4.14
N ASP A 78 -9.93 2.13 3.42
CA ASP A 78 -9.81 3.59 3.35
C ASP A 78 -9.22 4.03 2.01
N ILE A 79 -9.32 5.33 1.74
CA ILE A 79 -8.79 5.98 0.56
C ILE A 79 -7.73 6.99 0.99
N PHE A 80 -6.50 6.78 0.54
CA PHE A 80 -5.34 7.61 0.91
C PHE A 80 -4.89 8.48 -0.25
N HIS A 81 -4.67 9.76 0.02
CA HIS A 81 -4.03 10.68 -0.91
C HIS A 81 -2.52 10.57 -0.74
N THR A 82 -1.80 10.23 -1.80
CA THR A 82 -0.37 9.90 -1.72
C THR A 82 0.53 11.13 -1.69
N GLY A 83 0.07 12.23 -2.31
CA GLY A 83 0.89 13.42 -2.56
C GLY A 83 2.06 13.19 -3.53
N TRP A 84 2.15 12.01 -4.15
CA TRP A 84 3.32 11.60 -4.93
C TRP A 84 3.56 12.50 -6.14
N ALA A 85 2.51 12.93 -6.84
CA ALA A 85 2.60 13.84 -7.98
C ALA A 85 3.30 15.17 -7.65
N LEU A 86 3.16 15.65 -6.41
CA LEU A 86 3.74 16.92 -5.94
C LEU A 86 5.09 16.75 -5.24
N ASN A 87 5.53 15.51 -5.00
CA ASN A 87 6.79 15.21 -4.34
C ASN A 87 7.90 14.98 -5.38
N PRO A 88 8.90 15.88 -5.52
CA PRO A 88 9.98 15.75 -6.50
C PRO A 88 10.81 14.47 -6.37
N ASN A 89 10.85 13.88 -5.16
CA ASN A 89 11.58 12.63 -4.91
C ASN A 89 10.80 11.39 -5.38
N VAL A 90 9.51 11.54 -5.68
CA VAL A 90 8.63 10.42 -6.06
C VAL A 90 8.09 10.57 -7.48
N ASN A 91 7.72 11.78 -7.90
CA ASN A 91 7.02 11.99 -9.17
C ASN A 91 7.85 11.69 -10.43
N GLN A 92 9.18 11.57 -10.31
CA GLN A 92 10.08 11.21 -11.40
C GLN A 92 10.50 9.73 -11.37
N LEU A 93 10.09 8.97 -10.35
CA LEU A 93 10.44 7.55 -10.25
C LEU A 93 9.68 6.74 -11.30
N SER A 94 10.36 5.75 -11.90
CA SER A 94 9.69 4.76 -12.75
C SER A 94 8.84 3.80 -11.92
N GLU A 95 9.28 3.50 -10.69
CA GLU A 95 8.55 2.66 -9.77
C GLU A 95 8.82 2.98 -8.30
N LEU A 96 7.93 2.48 -7.44
CA LEU A 96 8.14 2.33 -6.01
C LEU A 96 7.52 1.03 -5.51
N LYS A 97 7.81 0.64 -4.27
CA LYS A 97 7.16 -0.49 -3.62
C LYS A 97 6.15 0.03 -2.62
N LEU A 98 4.93 -0.51 -2.66
CA LEU A 98 3.95 -0.41 -1.58
C LEU A 98 4.08 -1.66 -0.70
N ILE A 99 4.06 -1.45 0.61
CA ILE A 99 4.26 -2.47 1.62
C ILE A 99 3.03 -2.48 2.51
N CYS A 100 2.41 -3.66 2.62
CA CYS A 100 1.33 -3.98 3.53
C CYS A 100 1.88 -4.85 4.67
N GLU A 101 1.60 -4.49 5.92
CA GLU A 101 2.09 -5.20 7.10
C GLU A 101 1.01 -5.22 8.19
N ILE A 102 0.86 -6.33 8.92
CA ILE A 102 -0.05 -6.40 10.08
C ILE A 102 0.70 -5.90 11.31
N GLN A 103 0.15 -4.91 12.02
CA GLN A 103 0.75 -4.31 13.22
C GLN A 103 -0.28 -4.20 14.36
N GLN A 104 0.22 -4.31 15.61
CA GLN A 104 -0.53 -4.09 16.85
C GLN A 104 -0.62 -2.60 17.19
#